data_AF-A0A5E4W792-F1
#
_entry.id   AF-A0A5E4W792-F1
#
_cell.length_a   1.000
_cell.length_b   1.000
_cell.length_c   1.000
_cell.angle_alpha   90.00
_cell.angle_beta   90.00
_cell.angle_gamma   90.00
#
_symmetry.space_group_name_H-M   'P 1'
#
loop_
_entity.id
_entity.type
_entity.pdbx_description
1 polymer ?
#
loop_
_entity_poly.entity_id
_entity_poly.type
_entity_poly.pdbx_seq_one_letter_code
_entity_poly.pdbx_strand_id
1 'polypeptide(L)'
;MPRFFIDAPLHAGALLNLPDTVVRHVQVLRLKAGDTLTLFNGTGGEYPAVLTTLEKRHATAQLVEHDTRETEAPYRVTLAQGIAGGDKMDWLIEKAIELGVTDIQPLATERSVIRLDAERAAKRIAHWQALAQAACEQCGRNRVPRILPIRPIGPWLREQNTMTCYGWRVLLSPRADSGFDSLPHEAPTESGVLLFGPEGGLTPQEETLAREAGFAAIRLGERILRTETAGIAVLAALAARWGGW
;
A
#
# COMPACT_ATOMS: atom_id res chain seq x y z
N MET A 1 -5.50 0.31 -21.67
CA MET A 1 -4.53 1.38 -21.94
C MET A 1 -3.43 1.29 -20.90
N PRO A 2 -2.13 1.25 -21.27
CA PRO A 2 -1.04 1.18 -20.30
C PRO A 2 -0.98 2.45 -19.45
N ARG A 3 -0.61 2.29 -18.18
CA ARG A 3 -0.59 3.36 -17.18
C ARG A 3 0.81 3.47 -16.59
N PHE A 4 1.30 4.68 -16.38
CA PHE A 4 2.64 4.92 -15.85
C PHE A 4 2.63 5.99 -14.77
N PHE A 5 3.30 5.69 -13.66
CA PHE A 5 3.54 6.65 -12.60
C PHE A 5 4.67 7.62 -12.98
N ILE A 6 4.45 8.91 -12.76
CA ILE A 6 5.43 9.98 -12.97
C ILE A 6 5.61 10.76 -11.67
N ASP A 7 6.80 10.70 -11.09
CA ASP A 7 7.16 11.46 -9.88
C ASP A 7 7.52 12.92 -10.22
N ALA A 8 6.57 13.63 -10.82
CA ALA A 8 6.68 15.05 -11.16
C ALA A 8 5.28 15.67 -11.32
N PRO A 9 5.16 17.01 -11.20
CA PRO A 9 3.95 17.73 -11.57
C PRO A 9 3.57 17.47 -13.03
N LEU A 10 2.28 17.22 -13.27
CA LEU A 10 1.71 17.03 -14.60
C LEU A 10 0.74 18.19 -14.89
N HIS A 11 0.73 18.66 -16.14
CA HIS A 11 -0.11 19.77 -16.57
C HIS A 11 -0.81 19.42 -17.90
N ALA A 12 -2.09 19.76 -18.00
CA ALA A 12 -2.85 19.56 -19.23
C ALA A 12 -2.21 20.33 -20.40
N GLY A 13 -2.16 19.69 -21.57
CA GLY A 13 -1.58 20.27 -22.78
C GLY A 13 -0.03 20.31 -22.79
N ALA A 14 0.66 19.86 -21.75
CA ALA A 14 2.12 19.83 -21.74
C ALA A 14 2.69 18.69 -22.61
N LEU A 15 3.81 18.97 -23.28
CA LEU A 15 4.66 17.93 -23.88
C LEU A 15 5.69 17.49 -22.84
N LEU A 16 5.57 16.25 -22.37
CA LEU A 16 6.41 15.72 -21.29
C LEU A 16 7.50 14.80 -21.84
N ASN A 17 8.75 15.02 -21.40
CA ASN A 17 9.83 14.04 -21.55
C ASN A 17 9.64 12.91 -20.53
N LEU A 18 9.43 11.68 -21.01
CA LEU A 18 9.22 10.53 -20.13
C LEU A 18 10.54 10.13 -19.43
N PRO A 19 10.50 9.78 -18.13
CA PRO A 19 11.67 9.26 -17.41
C PRO A 19 12.22 7.97 -18.04
N ASP A 20 13.51 7.71 -17.89
CA ASP A 20 14.19 6.51 -18.41
C ASP A 20 13.50 5.19 -18.04
N THR A 21 12.94 5.10 -16.83
CA THR A 21 12.20 3.93 -16.35
C THR A 21 10.94 3.68 -17.18
N VAL A 22 10.18 4.75 -17.48
CA VAL A 22 8.97 4.70 -18.30
C VAL A 22 9.32 4.43 -19.76
N VAL A 23 10.39 5.04 -20.31
CA VAL A 23 10.86 4.76 -21.68
C VAL A 23 11.11 3.26 -21.87
N ARG A 24 11.80 2.61 -20.92
CA ARG A 24 12.02 1.15 -20.95
C ARG A 24 10.72 0.38 -20.88
N HIS A 25 9.78 0.78 -20.03
CA HIS A 25 8.50 0.10 -19.87
C HIS A 25 7.64 0.20 -21.16
N VAL A 26 7.57 1.38 -21.77
CA VAL A 26 6.93 1.64 -23.08
C VAL A 26 7.52 0.74 -24.17
N GLN A 27 8.85 0.58 -24.22
CA GLN A 27 9.54 -0.31 -25.16
C GLN A 27 9.22 -1.79 -24.92
N VAL A 28 9.16 -2.24 -23.66
CA VAL A 28 8.78 -3.61 -23.29
C VAL A 28 7.34 -3.92 -23.73
N LEU A 29 6.44 -2.95 -23.57
CA LEU A 29 5.05 -3.03 -24.04
C LEU A 29 4.90 -2.85 -25.55
N ARG A 30 6.00 -2.57 -26.27
CA ARG A 30 6.07 -2.42 -27.73
C ARG A 30 5.15 -1.32 -28.27
N LEU A 31 4.93 -0.26 -27.48
CA LEU A 31 4.18 0.90 -27.91
C LEU A 31 4.94 1.66 -29.02
N LYS A 32 4.21 2.43 -29.81
CA LYS A 32 4.70 3.24 -30.92
C LYS A 32 4.23 4.68 -30.78
N ALA A 33 4.92 5.60 -31.46
CA ALA A 33 4.41 6.96 -31.59
C ALA A 33 3.00 6.94 -32.19
N GLY A 34 2.09 7.71 -31.60
CA GLY A 34 0.66 7.68 -31.87
C GLY A 34 -0.15 6.83 -30.90
N ASP A 35 0.46 5.91 -30.15
CA ASP A 35 -0.26 5.09 -29.16
C ASP A 35 -0.67 5.92 -27.93
N THR A 36 -1.83 5.59 -27.38
CA THR A 36 -2.38 6.24 -26.18
C THR A 36 -1.90 5.54 -24.91
N LEU A 37 -1.61 6.34 -23.88
CA LEU A 37 -1.23 5.89 -22.55
C LEU A 37 -1.88 6.78 -21.48
N THR A 38 -1.82 6.38 -20.23
CA THR A 38 -2.26 7.19 -19.08
C THR A 38 -1.08 7.49 -18.18
N LEU A 39 -0.92 8.74 -17.79
CA LEU A 39 0.06 9.18 -16.79
C LEU A 39 -0.66 9.59 -15.51
N PHE A 40 -0.09 9.28 -14.36
CA PHE A 40 -0.58 9.76 -13.07
C PHE A 40 0.62 10.04 -12.15
N ASN A 41 0.44 10.93 -11.18
CA ASN A 41 1.52 11.42 -10.31
C ASN A 41 1.32 11.07 -8.83
N GLY A 42 0.35 10.21 -8.51
CA GLY A 42 0.08 9.78 -7.15
C GLY A 42 -0.73 10.77 -6.30
N THR A 43 -1.09 11.95 -6.84
CA THR A 43 -1.88 12.95 -6.11
C THR A 43 -3.39 12.82 -6.34
N GLY A 44 -3.80 11.78 -7.07
CA GLY A 44 -5.18 11.58 -7.54
C GLY A 44 -5.41 12.08 -8.95
N GLY A 45 -6.44 11.54 -9.59
CA GLY A 45 -6.74 11.76 -11.00
C GLY A 45 -5.66 11.23 -11.96
N GLU A 46 -5.90 11.38 -13.25
CA GLU A 46 -5.04 10.88 -14.31
C GLU A 46 -5.00 11.80 -15.52
N TYR A 47 -3.97 11.62 -16.35
CA TYR A 47 -3.73 12.38 -17.57
C TYR A 47 -3.65 11.40 -18.74
N PRO A 48 -4.73 11.25 -19.52
CA PRO A 48 -4.63 10.62 -20.83
C PRO A 48 -3.57 11.34 -21.67
N ALA A 49 -2.75 10.59 -22.38
CA ALA A 49 -1.67 11.15 -23.19
C ALA A 49 -1.46 10.32 -24.46
N VAL A 50 -0.85 10.96 -25.46
CA VAL A 50 -0.44 10.31 -26.71
C VAL A 50 1.07 10.31 -26.78
N LEU A 51 1.68 9.14 -27.01
CA LEU A 51 3.12 9.02 -27.20
C LEU A 51 3.51 9.72 -28.51
N THR A 52 4.29 10.80 -28.45
CA THR A 52 4.64 11.62 -29.63
C THR A 52 5.95 11.18 -30.27
N THR A 53 6.96 10.84 -29.47
CA THR A 53 8.24 10.31 -29.96
C THR A 53 8.66 9.10 -29.15
N LEU A 54 9.30 8.13 -29.82
CA LEU A 54 9.92 6.99 -29.16
C LEU A 54 11.24 6.65 -29.86
N GLU A 55 12.32 6.88 -29.15
CA GLU A 55 13.69 6.55 -29.53
C GLU A 55 14.30 5.57 -28.52
N LYS A 56 15.58 5.20 -28.71
CA LYS A 56 16.26 4.19 -27.88
C LYS A 56 16.34 4.57 -26.39
N ARG A 57 16.50 5.86 -26.08
CA ARG A 57 16.65 6.38 -24.69
C ARG A 57 15.82 7.63 -24.43
N HIS A 58 14.89 7.94 -25.31
CA HIS A 58 14.12 9.17 -25.23
C HIS A 58 12.70 8.90 -25.72
N ALA A 59 11.72 9.38 -24.99
CA ALA A 59 10.34 9.35 -25.43
C ALA A 59 9.61 10.59 -24.91
N THR A 60 8.69 11.10 -25.70
CA THR A 60 7.83 12.22 -25.30
C THR A 60 6.37 11.82 -25.38
N ALA A 61 5.55 12.38 -24.49
CA ALA A 61 4.11 12.21 -24.52
C ALA A 61 3.41 13.56 -24.40
N GLN A 62 2.39 13.76 -25.23
CA GLN A 62 1.52 14.93 -25.18
C GLN A 62 0.37 14.64 -24.22
N LEU A 63 0.29 15.40 -23.12
CA LEU A 63 -0.79 15.30 -22.14
C LEU A 63 -2.05 15.99 -22.66
N VAL A 64 -3.20 15.36 -22.40
CA VAL A 64 -4.55 15.90 -22.64
C VAL A 64 -5.06 16.54 -21.34
N GLU A 65 -6.36 16.78 -21.24
CA GLU A 65 -7.03 17.27 -20.04
C GLU A 65 -6.92 16.29 -18.87
N HIS A 66 -6.90 16.86 -17.65
CA HIS A 66 -6.90 16.10 -16.41
C HIS A 66 -8.26 15.41 -16.21
N ASP A 67 -8.23 14.09 -16.04
CA ASP A 67 -9.38 13.29 -15.64
C ASP A 67 -9.39 13.11 -14.12
N THR A 68 -10.50 13.46 -13.48
CA THR A 68 -10.67 13.34 -12.02
C THR A 68 -11.03 11.94 -11.54
N ARG A 69 -11.00 10.95 -12.44
CA ARG A 69 -11.25 9.55 -12.12
C ARG A 69 -10.40 9.06 -10.94
N GLU A 70 -11.07 8.39 -10.00
CA GLU A 70 -10.46 7.76 -8.83
C GLU A 70 -11.03 6.36 -8.63
N THR A 71 -10.23 5.47 -8.05
CA THR A 71 -10.62 4.10 -7.69
C THR A 71 -10.28 3.80 -6.24
N GLU A 72 -10.22 4.84 -5.41
CA GLU A 72 -9.87 4.74 -4.00
C GLU A 72 -11.08 4.32 -3.18
N ALA A 73 -10.86 3.51 -2.14
CA ALA A 73 -11.91 3.12 -1.21
C ALA A 73 -12.47 4.35 -0.45
N PRO A 74 -13.75 4.31 -0.03
CA PRO A 74 -14.38 5.40 0.72
C PRO A 74 -13.87 5.51 2.18
N TYR A 75 -12.94 4.65 2.58
CA TYR A 75 -12.31 4.62 3.89
C TYR A 75 -10.78 4.59 3.76
N ARG A 76 -10.10 4.96 4.83
CA ARG A 76 -8.63 4.97 4.89
C ARG A 76 -8.13 3.94 5.87
N VAL A 77 -7.22 3.09 5.40
CA VAL A 77 -6.63 2.03 6.21
C VAL A 77 -5.12 1.98 6.02
N THR A 78 -4.40 2.04 7.14
CA THR A 78 -2.97 1.77 7.19
C THR A 78 -2.72 0.33 7.59
N LEU A 79 -1.86 -0.36 6.86
CA LEU A 79 -1.41 -1.70 7.18
C LEU A 79 -0.10 -1.64 7.97
N ALA A 80 -0.18 -1.79 9.29
CA ALA A 80 0.98 -1.94 10.16
C ALA A 80 1.41 -3.41 10.21
N GLN A 81 2.47 -3.74 9.47
CA GLN A 81 2.86 -5.11 9.18
C GLN A 81 4.23 -5.43 9.78
N GLY A 82 4.27 -6.44 10.66
CA GLY A 82 5.52 -7.07 11.07
C GLY A 82 6.26 -7.65 9.88
N ILE A 83 7.51 -7.27 9.68
CA ILE A 83 8.25 -7.61 8.45
C ILE A 83 8.36 -9.13 8.30
N ALA A 84 7.79 -9.64 7.21
CA ALA A 84 7.82 -11.04 6.83
C ALA A 84 9.08 -11.39 6.02
N GLY A 85 9.49 -12.66 6.08
CA GLY A 85 10.66 -13.16 5.37
C GLY A 85 10.42 -13.49 3.90
N GLY A 86 11.48 -13.41 3.09
CA GLY A 86 11.45 -13.75 1.66
C GLY A 86 10.49 -12.88 0.84
N ASP A 87 9.85 -13.49 -0.15
CA ASP A 87 8.97 -12.80 -1.11
C ASP A 87 7.55 -12.56 -0.57
N LYS A 88 7.25 -12.99 0.66
CA LYS A 88 5.91 -12.86 1.25
C LYS A 88 5.54 -11.40 1.52
N MET A 89 6.51 -10.60 1.95
CA MET A 89 6.28 -9.18 2.16
C MET A 89 5.98 -8.48 0.84
N ASP A 90 6.71 -8.83 -0.22
CA ASP A 90 6.48 -8.29 -1.55
C ASP A 90 5.06 -8.65 -2.03
N TRP A 91 4.69 -9.93 -1.94
CA TRP A 91 3.34 -10.38 -2.30
C TRP A 91 2.24 -9.70 -1.47
N LEU A 92 2.42 -9.57 -0.16
CA LEU A 92 1.47 -8.85 0.70
C LEU A 92 1.34 -7.39 0.29
N ILE A 93 2.44 -6.70 0.00
CA ILE A 93 2.41 -5.30 -0.44
C ILE A 93 1.62 -5.20 -1.74
N GLU A 94 1.98 -5.97 -2.77
CA GLU A 94 1.26 -5.97 -4.06
C GLU A 94 -0.26 -6.10 -3.86
N LYS A 95 -0.70 -7.10 -3.07
CA LYS A 95 -2.13 -7.35 -2.84
C LYS A 95 -2.79 -6.36 -1.91
N ALA A 96 -2.08 -5.80 -0.93
CA ALA A 96 -2.63 -4.74 -0.09
C ALA A 96 -2.90 -3.46 -0.90
N ILE A 97 -2.04 -3.14 -1.87
CA ILE A 97 -2.21 -2.00 -2.77
C ILE A 97 -3.42 -2.22 -3.69
N GLU A 98 -3.55 -3.41 -4.28
CA GLU A 98 -4.72 -3.80 -5.07
C GLU A 98 -6.02 -3.69 -4.27
N LEU A 99 -5.99 -4.01 -2.96
CA LEU A 99 -7.13 -3.95 -2.05
C LEU A 99 -7.33 -2.59 -1.37
N GLY A 100 -6.73 -1.52 -1.90
CA GLY A 100 -7.05 -0.15 -1.49
C GLY A 100 -6.39 0.33 -0.19
N VAL A 101 -5.32 -0.31 0.30
CA VAL A 101 -4.58 0.21 1.45
C VAL A 101 -4.07 1.63 1.17
N THR A 102 -4.13 2.53 2.16
CA THR A 102 -3.71 3.93 2.01
C THR A 102 -2.22 4.11 2.30
N ASP A 103 -1.70 3.39 3.31
CA ASP A 103 -0.30 3.44 3.72
C ASP A 103 0.10 2.06 4.28
N ILE A 104 1.38 1.73 4.18
CA ILE A 104 1.94 0.53 4.82
C ILE A 104 3.04 0.98 5.79
N GLN A 105 2.93 0.53 7.03
CA GLN A 105 3.91 0.73 8.09
C GLN A 105 4.63 -0.59 8.36
N PRO A 106 5.84 -0.80 7.82
CA PRO A 106 6.65 -1.95 8.18
C PRO A 106 7.12 -1.84 9.63
N LEU A 107 7.01 -2.93 10.38
CA LEU A 107 7.41 -3.01 11.78
C LEU A 107 8.46 -4.10 11.99
N ALA A 108 9.56 -3.74 12.65
CA ALA A 108 10.49 -4.72 13.18
C ALA A 108 9.94 -5.24 14.51
N THR A 109 9.49 -6.49 14.51
CA THR A 109 9.00 -7.19 15.71
C THR A 109 10.07 -8.15 16.23
N GLU A 110 9.89 -8.66 17.46
CA GLU A 110 10.84 -9.61 18.06
C GLU A 110 11.01 -10.88 17.22
N ARG A 111 9.92 -11.32 16.57
CA ARG A 111 9.89 -12.54 15.75
C ARG A 111 10.04 -12.28 14.25
N SER A 112 10.33 -11.04 13.85
CA SER A 112 10.73 -10.75 12.49
C SER A 112 12.15 -11.26 12.27
N VAL A 113 12.37 -12.01 11.19
CA VAL A 113 13.65 -12.68 10.87
C VAL A 113 14.79 -11.67 10.54
N ILE A 114 14.54 -10.36 10.66
CA ILE A 114 15.37 -9.36 10.00
C ILE A 114 15.86 -8.27 10.96
N ARG A 115 17.15 -8.37 11.34
CA ARG A 115 17.94 -7.24 11.83
C ARG A 115 18.58 -6.55 10.62
N LEU A 116 18.12 -5.34 10.28
CA LEU A 116 18.67 -4.55 9.19
C LEU A 116 19.50 -3.39 9.73
N ASP A 117 20.64 -3.12 9.10
CA ASP A 117 21.27 -1.81 9.16
C ASP A 117 20.44 -0.76 8.38
N ALA A 118 20.78 0.52 8.56
CA ALA A 118 20.04 1.62 7.95
C ALA A 118 20.07 1.60 6.41
N GLU A 119 21.18 1.18 5.80
CA GLU A 119 21.32 1.15 4.35
C GLU A 119 20.44 0.07 3.72
N ARG A 120 20.42 -1.14 4.30
CA ARG A 120 19.55 -2.23 3.88
C ARG A 120 18.09 -1.92 4.12
N ALA A 121 17.77 -1.23 5.22
CA ALA A 121 16.41 -0.75 5.49
C ALA A 121 15.94 0.20 4.38
N ALA A 122 16.75 1.18 4.00
CA ALA A 122 16.43 2.14 2.95
C ALA A 122 16.25 1.46 1.58
N LYS A 123 17.14 0.54 1.20
CA LYS A 123 17.01 -0.23 -0.06
C LYS A 123 15.73 -1.05 -0.11
N ARG A 124 15.35 -1.66 1.02
CA ARG A 124 14.13 -2.47 1.12
C ARG A 124 12.87 -1.61 1.02
N ILE A 125 12.84 -0.44 1.67
CA ILE A 125 11.75 0.52 1.53
C ILE A 125 11.62 1.00 0.08
N ALA A 126 12.74 1.33 -0.58
CA ALA A 126 12.74 1.77 -1.97
C ALA A 126 12.20 0.67 -2.92
N HIS A 127 12.62 -0.58 -2.71
CA HIS A 127 12.09 -1.74 -3.45
C HIS A 127 10.57 -1.90 -3.27
N TRP A 128 10.10 -1.84 -2.03
CA TRP A 128 8.67 -1.92 -1.72
C TRP A 128 7.85 -0.74 -2.28
N GLN A 129 8.42 0.46 -2.28
CA GLN A 129 7.77 1.62 -2.88
C GLN A 129 7.64 1.47 -4.41
N ALA A 130 8.65 0.89 -5.07
CA ALA A 130 8.58 0.56 -6.49
C ALA A 130 7.52 -0.51 -6.77
N LEU A 131 7.38 -1.52 -5.90
CA LEU A 131 6.31 -2.51 -6.01
C LEU A 131 4.92 -1.87 -5.83
N ALA A 132 4.77 -0.93 -4.90
CA ALA A 132 3.52 -0.18 -4.74
C ALA A 132 3.17 0.65 -5.98
N GLN A 133 4.16 1.29 -6.61
CA GLN A 133 3.97 2.02 -7.87
C GLN A 133 3.52 1.08 -8.99
N ALA A 134 4.22 -0.05 -9.19
CA ALA A 134 3.87 -1.05 -10.20
C ALA A 134 2.47 -1.65 -9.98
N ALA A 135 2.11 -1.92 -8.73
CA ALA A 135 0.76 -2.37 -8.38
C ALA A 135 -0.30 -1.31 -8.73
N CYS A 136 -0.05 -0.02 -8.46
CA CYS A 136 -0.97 1.06 -8.85
C CYS A 136 -1.12 1.21 -10.38
N GLU A 137 -0.01 1.09 -11.12
CA GLU A 137 -0.03 1.06 -12.59
C GLU A 137 -0.94 -0.07 -13.11
N GLN A 138 -0.88 -1.25 -12.49
CA GLN A 138 -1.65 -2.42 -12.88
C GLN A 138 -3.12 -2.34 -12.45
N CYS A 139 -3.40 -1.97 -11.20
CA CYS A 139 -4.75 -2.03 -10.63
C CYS A 139 -5.60 -0.79 -10.89
N GLY A 140 -5.02 0.27 -11.46
CA GLY A 140 -5.76 1.46 -11.87
C GLY A 140 -5.81 2.57 -10.83
N ARG A 141 -5.14 2.42 -9.69
CA ARG A 141 -5.07 3.46 -8.65
C ARG A 141 -4.28 4.67 -9.12
N ASN A 142 -4.79 5.86 -8.78
CA ASN A 142 -4.18 7.15 -9.09
C ASN A 142 -3.45 7.76 -7.89
N ARG A 143 -3.58 7.15 -6.72
CA ARG A 143 -2.84 7.49 -5.51
C ARG A 143 -1.90 6.35 -5.17
N VAL A 144 -0.62 6.66 -5.03
CA VAL A 144 0.39 5.65 -4.66
C VAL A 144 0.51 5.60 -3.14
N PRO A 145 0.18 4.48 -2.49
CA PRO A 145 0.37 4.33 -1.05
C PRO A 145 1.83 4.47 -0.65
N ARG A 146 2.06 5.08 0.51
CA ARG A 146 3.42 5.25 1.04
C ARG A 146 3.84 4.00 1.79
N ILE A 147 5.07 3.57 1.54
CA ILE A 147 5.78 2.62 2.39
C ILE A 147 6.57 3.44 3.42
N LEU A 148 6.09 3.47 4.65
CA LEU A 148 6.67 4.27 5.73
C LEU A 148 8.02 3.69 6.20
N PRO A 149 8.87 4.50 6.87
CA PRO A 149 10.12 4.00 7.44
C PRO A 149 9.89 2.82 8.39
N ILE A 150 10.77 1.82 8.30
CA ILE A 150 10.76 0.66 9.21
C ILE A 150 10.94 1.16 10.66
N ARG A 151 10.03 0.78 11.55
CA ARG A 151 10.13 1.14 12.99
C ARG A 151 10.10 -0.09 13.88
N PRO A 152 10.82 -0.09 15.02
CA PRO A 152 10.61 -1.10 16.05
C PRO A 152 9.19 -1.00 16.62
N ILE A 153 8.51 -2.13 16.79
CA ILE A 153 7.08 -2.17 17.18
C ILE A 153 6.81 -1.51 18.54
N GLY A 154 7.66 -1.73 19.56
CA GLY A 154 7.46 -1.19 20.90
C GLY A 154 7.40 0.35 20.94
N PRO A 155 8.44 1.06 20.45
CA PRO A 155 8.38 2.52 20.24
C PRO A 155 7.18 2.95 19.39
N TRP A 156 6.91 2.27 18.27
CA TRP A 156 5.79 2.64 17.40
C TRP A 156 4.43 2.59 18.13
N LEU A 157 4.19 1.53 18.92
CA LEU A 157 2.98 1.35 19.73
C LEU A 157 2.84 2.39 20.83
N ARG A 158 3.92 2.73 21.53
CA ARG A 158 3.90 3.78 22.57
C ARG A 158 3.50 5.14 22.03
N GLU A 159 3.93 5.46 20.81
CA GLU A 159 3.50 6.69 20.13
C GLU A 159 2.02 6.65 19.74
N GLN A 160 1.45 5.47 19.44
CA GLN A 160 0.02 5.37 19.14
C GLN A 160 -0.86 5.67 20.36
N ASN A 161 -0.31 5.49 21.57
CA ASN A 161 -1.00 5.81 22.82
C ASN A 161 -1.07 7.33 23.05
N THR A 162 -0.03 8.06 22.66
CA THR A 162 0.06 9.51 22.89
C THR A 162 -0.46 10.35 21.71
N MET A 163 -0.46 9.79 20.50
CA MET A 163 -0.89 10.47 19.28
C MET A 163 -2.17 9.84 18.73
N THR A 164 -3.23 10.63 18.60
CA THR A 164 -4.49 10.22 17.94
C THR A 164 -4.40 10.46 16.44
N CYS A 165 -3.51 9.73 15.75
CA CYS A 165 -3.43 9.75 14.29
C CYS A 165 -4.44 8.80 13.61
N TYR A 166 -5.00 7.84 14.35
CA TYR A 166 -5.99 6.88 13.86
C TYR A 166 -7.24 6.93 14.72
N GLY A 167 -8.42 7.03 14.09
CA GLY A 167 -9.71 7.00 14.78
C GLY A 167 -10.15 5.59 15.18
N TRP A 168 -9.62 4.55 14.51
CA TRP A 168 -9.83 3.16 14.89
C TRP A 168 -8.54 2.35 14.72
N ARG A 169 -8.36 1.35 15.60
CA ARG A 169 -7.15 0.54 15.70
C ARG A 169 -7.52 -0.91 15.93
N VAL A 170 -7.08 -1.81 15.04
CA VAL A 170 -7.45 -3.23 15.10
C VAL A 170 -6.20 -4.09 15.06
N LEU A 171 -6.09 -5.01 16.02
CA LEU A 171 -5.05 -6.03 16.08
C LEU A 171 -5.61 -7.34 15.54
N LEU A 172 -4.98 -7.92 14.52
CA LEU A 172 -5.32 -9.25 14.05
C LEU A 172 -4.58 -10.28 14.90
N SER A 173 -5.30 -11.01 15.73
CA SER A 173 -4.73 -12.06 16.58
C SER A 173 -5.58 -13.32 16.55
N PRO A 174 -4.98 -14.51 16.35
CA PRO A 174 -5.70 -15.78 16.44
C PRO A 174 -6.19 -16.07 17.87
N ARG A 175 -5.75 -15.30 18.87
CA ARG A 175 -6.12 -15.43 20.29
C ARG A 175 -7.24 -14.48 20.70
N ALA A 176 -7.83 -13.75 19.76
CA ALA A 176 -8.88 -12.79 20.07
C ALA A 176 -10.25 -13.45 20.26
N ASP A 177 -10.97 -13.01 21.30
CA ASP A 177 -12.33 -13.48 21.60
C ASP A 177 -13.37 -12.90 20.63
N SER A 178 -13.10 -11.72 20.07
CA SER A 178 -13.97 -11.03 19.11
C SER A 178 -13.63 -11.42 17.67
N GLY A 179 -14.64 -11.62 16.84
CA GLY A 179 -14.48 -11.88 15.41
C GLY A 179 -14.52 -10.61 14.56
N PHE A 180 -14.35 -10.75 13.24
CA PHE A 180 -14.51 -9.67 12.27
C PHE A 180 -15.87 -8.95 12.38
N ASP A 181 -16.93 -9.63 12.80
CA ASP A 181 -18.27 -9.06 12.99
C ASP A 181 -18.37 -8.05 14.14
N SER A 182 -17.33 -7.93 14.98
CA SER A 182 -17.24 -6.86 15.98
C SER A 182 -16.90 -5.49 15.40
N LEU A 183 -16.43 -5.44 14.15
CA LEU A 183 -16.15 -4.17 13.46
C LEU A 183 -17.44 -3.48 13.02
N PRO A 184 -17.46 -2.14 12.94
CA PRO A 184 -18.61 -1.38 12.47
C PRO A 184 -19.13 -1.87 11.11
N HIS A 185 -20.46 -1.87 10.93
CA HIS A 185 -21.08 -2.20 9.66
C HIS A 185 -20.81 -1.15 8.58
N GLU A 186 -20.83 0.12 8.97
CA GLU A 186 -20.51 1.24 8.09
C GLU A 186 -19.04 1.62 8.20
N ALA A 187 -18.51 2.19 7.12
CA ALA A 187 -17.13 2.64 7.04
C ALA A 187 -16.90 3.82 8.00
N PRO A 188 -15.90 3.76 8.91
CA PRO A 188 -15.53 4.92 9.70
C PRO A 188 -15.01 6.06 8.82
N THR A 189 -15.32 7.30 9.18
CA THR A 189 -14.83 8.49 8.46
C THR A 189 -13.34 8.75 8.73
N GLU A 190 -12.89 8.33 9.90
CA GLU A 190 -11.53 8.47 10.35
C GLU A 190 -10.63 7.39 9.72
N SER A 191 -9.38 7.76 9.46
CA SER A 191 -8.35 6.78 9.11
C SER A 191 -8.16 5.79 10.25
N GLY A 192 -7.96 4.52 9.92
CA GLY A 192 -7.57 3.53 10.90
C GLY A 192 -6.37 2.71 10.51
N VAL A 193 -5.98 1.84 11.43
CA VAL A 193 -4.80 1.01 11.31
C VAL A 193 -5.10 -0.43 11.68
N LEU A 194 -4.62 -1.34 10.85
CA LEU A 194 -4.61 -2.77 11.09
C LEU A 194 -3.20 -3.21 11.47
N LEU A 195 -3.04 -3.90 12.60
CA LEU A 195 -1.75 -4.44 13.06
C LEU A 195 -1.67 -5.95 12.84
N PHE A 196 -0.59 -6.39 12.20
CA PHE A 196 -0.26 -7.78 11.91
C PHE A 196 1.15 -8.12 12.37
N GLY A 197 1.33 -9.33 12.92
CA GLY A 197 2.66 -9.89 13.15
C GLY A 197 3.29 -10.47 11.89
N PRO A 198 4.61 -10.77 11.92
CA PRO A 198 5.26 -11.58 10.89
C PRO A 198 4.82 -13.04 11.00
N GLU A 199 5.48 -13.97 10.30
CA GLU A 199 5.08 -15.39 10.30
C GLU A 199 5.19 -16.06 11.67
N GLY A 200 6.09 -15.56 12.53
CA GLY A 200 6.18 -16.00 13.94
C GLY A 200 5.07 -15.41 14.84
N GLY A 201 4.19 -14.59 14.29
CA GLY A 201 3.20 -13.80 15.03
C GLY A 201 3.85 -12.73 15.91
N LEU A 202 3.00 -12.01 16.64
CA LEU A 202 3.46 -11.12 17.71
C LEU A 202 3.71 -11.93 18.99
N THR A 203 4.61 -11.43 19.84
CA THR A 203 4.78 -11.99 21.18
C THR A 203 3.60 -11.60 22.08
N PRO A 204 3.31 -12.35 23.16
CA PRO A 204 2.30 -11.95 24.13
C PRO A 204 2.51 -10.52 24.65
N GLN A 205 3.77 -10.12 24.85
CA GLN A 205 4.14 -8.77 25.28
C GLN A 205 3.81 -7.72 24.22
N GLU A 206 4.09 -7.98 22.95
CA GLU A 206 3.72 -7.10 21.84
C GLU A 206 2.19 -6.97 21.68
N GLU A 207 1.43 -8.06 21.85
CA GLU A 207 -0.04 -8.02 21.84
C GLU A 207 -0.59 -7.21 23.02
N THR A 208 -0.02 -7.37 24.23
CA THR A 208 -0.40 -6.56 25.39
C THR A 208 -0.13 -5.08 25.15
N LEU A 209 1.06 -4.72 24.66
CA LEU A 209 1.40 -3.34 24.33
C LEU A 209 0.46 -2.75 23.26
N ALA A 210 0.03 -3.55 22.29
CA ALA A 210 -0.93 -3.11 21.29
C ALA A 210 -2.31 -2.81 21.90
N ARG A 211 -2.78 -3.67 22.81
CA ARG A 211 -4.04 -3.44 23.54
C ARG A 211 -3.97 -2.21 24.43
N GLU A 212 -2.85 -2.00 25.13
CA GLU A 212 -2.59 -0.78 25.93
C GLU A 212 -2.54 0.48 25.05
N ALA A 213 -2.11 0.36 23.79
CA ALA A 213 -2.18 1.42 22.80
C ALA A 213 -3.57 1.57 22.13
N GLY A 214 -4.59 0.89 22.64
CA GLY A 214 -5.97 1.01 22.21
C GLY A 214 -6.34 0.19 20.97
N PHE A 215 -5.57 -0.85 20.62
CA PHE A 215 -5.94 -1.76 19.54
C PHE A 215 -7.00 -2.77 20.03
N ALA A 216 -8.14 -2.80 19.33
CA ALA A 216 -9.15 -3.84 19.51
C ALA A 216 -8.70 -5.12 18.79
N ALA A 217 -8.51 -6.20 19.53
CA ALA A 217 -8.08 -7.47 18.93
C ALA A 217 -9.25 -8.24 18.33
N ILE A 218 -9.10 -8.70 17.09
CA ILE A 218 -10.09 -9.55 16.41
C ILE A 218 -9.44 -10.80 15.79
N ARG A 219 -10.23 -11.87 15.65
CA ARG A 219 -9.86 -13.10 14.94
C ARG A 219 -10.57 -13.18 13.58
N LEU A 220 -9.91 -13.83 12.62
CA LEU A 220 -10.43 -14.07 11.26
C LEU A 220 -10.89 -15.53 11.11
N GLY A 221 -11.95 -15.87 11.85
CA GLY A 221 -12.46 -17.24 11.94
C GLY A 221 -11.57 -18.17 12.77
N GLU A 222 -11.89 -19.47 12.73
CA GLU A 222 -11.27 -20.50 13.59
C GLU A 222 -9.96 -21.07 13.02
N ARG A 223 -9.64 -20.78 11.75
CA ARG A 223 -8.41 -21.25 11.11
C ARG A 223 -7.29 -20.26 11.32
N ILE A 224 -6.11 -20.75 11.68
CA ILE A 224 -4.90 -19.92 11.71
C ILE A 224 -4.48 -19.64 10.26
N LEU A 225 -4.63 -18.39 9.84
CA LEU A 225 -4.16 -17.91 8.55
C LEU A 225 -2.68 -17.56 8.63
N ARG A 226 -1.95 -17.76 7.53
CA ARG A 226 -0.60 -17.20 7.38
C ARG A 226 -0.69 -15.68 7.37
N THR A 227 0.39 -15.02 7.78
CA THR A 227 0.48 -13.55 7.87
C THR A 227 -0.01 -12.85 6.61
N GLU A 228 0.51 -13.27 5.46
CA GLU A 228 0.16 -12.69 4.18
C GLU A 228 -1.31 -12.93 3.80
N THR A 229 -1.83 -14.11 4.11
CA THR A 229 -3.24 -14.46 3.89
C THR A 229 -4.17 -13.68 4.81
N ALA A 230 -3.81 -13.51 6.09
CA ALA A 230 -4.59 -12.74 7.05
C ALA A 230 -4.72 -11.28 6.62
N GLY A 231 -3.61 -10.67 6.18
CA GLY A 231 -3.57 -9.30 5.66
C GLY A 231 -4.55 -9.07 4.52
N ILE A 232 -4.46 -9.92 3.50
CA ILE A 232 -5.32 -9.83 2.31
C ILE A 232 -6.77 -10.15 2.66
N ALA A 233 -7.01 -11.17 3.48
CA ALA A 233 -8.37 -11.59 3.83
C ALA A 233 -9.13 -10.48 4.55
N VAL A 234 -8.52 -9.79 5.52
CA VAL A 234 -9.23 -8.71 6.21
C VAL A 234 -9.38 -7.47 5.33
N LEU A 235 -8.40 -7.12 4.50
CA LEU A 235 -8.55 -6.00 3.56
C LEU A 235 -9.70 -6.25 2.57
N ALA A 236 -9.79 -7.45 2.01
CA ALA A 236 -10.91 -7.84 1.14
C ALA A 236 -12.25 -7.86 1.89
N ALA A 237 -12.26 -8.33 3.14
CA ALA A 237 -13.47 -8.33 3.96
C ALA A 237 -13.93 -6.90 4.31
N LEU A 238 -13.00 -5.98 4.58
CA LEU A 238 -13.29 -4.56 4.76
C LEU A 238 -13.83 -3.96 3.46
N ALA A 239 -13.23 -4.25 2.31
CA ALA A 239 -13.73 -3.78 1.02
C ALA A 239 -15.17 -4.24 0.77
N ALA A 240 -15.49 -5.50 1.06
CA ALA A 240 -16.84 -6.02 0.95
C ALA A 240 -17.83 -5.38 1.92
N ARG A 241 -17.40 -5.08 3.16
CA ARG A 241 -18.28 -4.49 4.18
C ARG A 241 -18.48 -2.99 4.01
N TRP A 242 -17.44 -2.27 3.61
CA TRP A 242 -17.38 -0.81 3.62
C TRP A 242 -17.39 -0.19 2.22
N GLY A 243 -17.67 -0.97 1.17
CA GLY A 243 -17.88 -0.47 -0.19
C GLY A 243 -16.59 -0.09 -0.92
N GLY A 244 -15.54 -0.90 -0.79
CA GLY A 244 -14.23 -0.71 -1.43
C GLY A 244 -14.01 -1.52 -2.72
N TRP A 245 -15.08 -2.01 -3.37
CA TRP A 245 -15.01 -2.69 -4.68
C TRP A 245 -15.19 -1.74 -5.85
#